data_AF-A0A2Z5K026-F1
#
_entry.id   AF-A0A2Z5K026-F1
#
_cell.length_a   1.000
_cell.length_b   1.000
_cell.length_c   1.000
_cell.angle_alpha   90.00
_cell.angle_beta   90.00
_cell.angle_gamma   90.00
#
_symmetry.space_group_name_H-M   'P 1'
#
loop_
_entity.id
_entity.type
_entity.pdbx_description
1 polymer ?
#
loop_
_entity_poly.entity_id
_entity_poly.type
_entity_poly.pdbx_seq_one_letter_code
_entity_poly.pdbx_strand_id
1 'polypeptide(L)'
;MSSERPVNPRFAEDMHLNLVSGPPRYRNHTDKPVRYFTVVDKENGAVLGYVWAGDEDDAAAWEPRQAGGPRAVNEGGFWIRRLRSAKERGLRPSQALAELLADPEPAGKGRGLPGSLTDAPNAAAVEALAQGE
;
A
#
# COMPACT_ATOMS: atom_id res chain seq x y z
N MET A 1 -46.06 -30.99 -3.45
CA MET A 1 -46.43 -29.81 -2.65
C MET A 1 -45.16 -29.33 -1.96
N SER A 2 -44.48 -28.34 -2.55
CA SER A 2 -43.21 -27.79 -2.04
C SER A 2 -43.49 -26.89 -0.84
N SER A 3 -42.95 -27.24 0.31
CA SER A 3 -42.94 -26.38 1.49
C SER A 3 -41.73 -25.45 1.43
N GLU A 4 -41.95 -24.26 0.87
CA GLU A 4 -40.98 -23.16 0.86
C GLU A 4 -40.80 -22.65 2.29
N ARG A 5 -39.58 -22.77 2.84
CA ARG A 5 -39.28 -22.30 4.20
C ARG A 5 -39.27 -20.77 4.18
N PRO A 6 -40.05 -20.08 5.04
CA PRO A 6 -40.04 -18.62 5.06
C PRO A 6 -38.66 -18.11 5.49
N VAL A 7 -38.02 -17.33 4.62
CA VAL A 7 -36.78 -16.61 4.96
C VAL A 7 -37.11 -15.61 6.05
N ASN A 8 -36.38 -15.67 7.17
CA ASN A 8 -36.57 -14.76 8.28
C ASN A 8 -36.25 -13.32 7.80
N PRO A 9 -37.18 -12.35 7.95
CA PRO A 9 -37.08 -11.02 7.35
C PRO A 9 -35.83 -10.23 7.79
N ARG A 10 -35.18 -10.61 8.90
CA ARG A 10 -33.90 -10.02 9.35
C ARG A 10 -32.72 -10.29 8.41
N PHE A 11 -32.82 -11.29 7.53
CA PHE A 11 -31.80 -11.59 6.50
C PHE A 11 -32.17 -11.03 5.12
N ALA A 12 -33.33 -10.36 4.99
CA ALA A 12 -33.80 -9.77 3.74
C ALA A 12 -33.51 -8.27 3.64
N GLU A 13 -32.91 -7.67 4.68
CA GLU A 13 -32.51 -6.26 4.68
C GLU A 13 -31.12 -6.08 4.07
N ASP A 14 -30.99 -5.14 3.13
CA ASP A 14 -29.71 -4.72 2.57
C ASP A 14 -28.82 -4.16 3.67
N MET A 15 -27.74 -4.89 4.00
CA MET A 15 -26.75 -4.45 4.98
C MET A 15 -25.94 -3.27 4.43
N HIS A 16 -26.39 -2.05 4.69
CA HIS A 16 -25.64 -0.84 4.35
C HIS A 16 -24.48 -0.65 5.34
N LEU A 17 -23.29 -1.09 4.96
CA LEU A 17 -22.06 -0.86 5.73
C LEU A 17 -21.62 0.60 5.60
N ASN A 18 -21.96 1.42 6.59
CA ASN A 18 -21.39 2.76 6.74
C ASN A 18 -20.11 2.69 7.59
N LEU A 19 -18.95 2.89 6.94
CA LEU A 19 -17.66 2.99 7.64
C LEU A 19 -17.62 4.30 8.45
N VAL A 20 -17.90 4.22 9.77
CA VAL A 20 -17.90 5.38 10.68
C VAL A 20 -16.48 5.90 10.94
N SER A 21 -15.51 4.99 11.11
CA SER A 21 -14.08 5.30 11.20
C SER A 21 -13.27 4.01 11.01
N GLY A 22 -12.13 4.11 10.34
CA GLY A 22 -11.16 3.04 10.18
C GLY A 22 -9.85 3.36 10.91
N PRO A 23 -8.95 2.38 11.10
CA PRO A 23 -7.64 2.66 11.67
C PRO A 23 -6.90 3.75 10.87
N PRO A 24 -6.09 4.60 11.52
CA PRO A 24 -5.40 5.70 10.87
C PRO A 24 -4.61 5.22 9.65
N ARG A 25 -4.86 5.84 8.49
CA ARG A 25 -4.15 5.53 7.25
C ARG A 25 -3.79 6.83 6.54
N TYR A 26 -2.67 6.83 5.85
CA TYR A 26 -2.36 7.88 4.88
C TYR A 26 -3.35 7.82 3.71
N ARG A 27 -3.48 8.94 2.99
CA ARG A 27 -4.17 8.92 1.69
C ARG A 27 -3.39 8.02 0.73
N ASN A 28 -4.10 7.22 -0.05
CA ASN A 28 -3.51 6.30 -1.02
C ASN A 28 -3.46 6.86 -2.45
N HIS A 29 -3.78 8.13 -2.62
CA HIS A 29 -3.71 8.86 -3.88
C HIS A 29 -3.31 10.31 -3.61
N THR A 30 -2.55 10.91 -4.53
CA THR A 30 -2.24 12.34 -4.50
C THR A 30 -1.75 12.81 -5.87
N ASP A 31 -2.14 14.03 -6.24
CA ASP A 31 -1.65 14.76 -7.41
C ASP A 31 -0.43 15.64 -7.07
N LYS A 32 0.01 15.63 -5.81
CA LYS A 32 1.18 16.37 -5.32
C LYS A 32 2.46 15.58 -5.51
N PRO A 33 3.63 16.25 -5.59
CA PRO A 33 4.92 15.58 -5.64
C PRO A 33 5.10 14.55 -4.51
N VAL A 34 5.65 13.39 -4.87
CA VAL A 34 5.93 12.29 -3.94
C VAL A 34 7.38 11.85 -4.08
N ARG A 35 7.90 11.22 -3.04
CA ARG A 35 9.14 10.44 -3.11
C ARG A 35 8.82 8.97 -3.03
N TYR A 36 9.57 8.14 -3.72
CA TYR A 36 9.39 6.71 -3.72
C TYR A 36 10.73 5.98 -3.66
N PHE A 37 10.70 4.74 -3.17
CA PHE A 37 11.83 3.82 -3.28
C PHE A 37 11.36 2.49 -3.86
N THR A 38 12.29 1.78 -4.49
CA THR A 38 12.06 0.48 -5.11
C THR A 38 12.14 -0.63 -4.07
N VAL A 39 11.16 -1.53 -4.06
CA VAL A 39 11.21 -2.78 -3.29
C VAL A 39 11.65 -3.90 -4.21
N VAL A 40 12.70 -4.60 -3.80
CA VAL A 40 13.23 -5.77 -4.51
C VAL A 40 13.04 -7.03 -3.69
N ASP A 41 12.80 -8.13 -4.38
CA ASP A 41 12.73 -9.45 -3.80
C ASP A 41 14.09 -9.85 -3.21
N LYS A 42 14.08 -10.41 -2.00
CA LYS A 42 15.32 -10.76 -1.32
C LYS A 42 16.06 -11.94 -1.96
N GLU A 43 15.35 -12.86 -2.60
CA GLU A 43 15.90 -14.10 -3.13
C GLU A 43 16.47 -13.92 -4.54
N ASN A 44 15.74 -13.26 -5.42
CA ASN A 44 16.11 -13.13 -6.83
C ASN A 44 16.41 -11.69 -7.28
N GLY A 45 16.24 -10.69 -6.41
CA GLY A 45 16.49 -9.28 -6.71
C GLY A 45 15.48 -8.64 -7.67
N ALA A 46 14.41 -9.33 -8.05
CA ALA A 46 13.40 -8.79 -8.95
C ALA A 46 12.63 -7.63 -8.29
N VAL A 47 12.28 -6.60 -9.06
CA VAL A 47 11.46 -5.50 -8.55
C VAL A 47 10.05 -6.00 -8.28
N LEU A 48 9.63 -5.91 -7.02
CA LEU A 48 8.28 -6.26 -6.58
C LEU A 48 7.33 -5.07 -6.64
N GLY A 49 7.83 -3.84 -6.59
CA GLY A 49 7.01 -2.64 -6.58
C GLY A 49 7.71 -1.47 -5.92
N TYR A 50 6.91 -0.48 -5.54
CA TYR A 50 7.39 0.80 -5.03
C TYR A 50 6.60 1.19 -3.79
N VAL A 51 7.28 1.77 -2.80
CA VAL A 51 6.61 2.48 -1.71
C VAL A 51 6.83 3.96 -1.94
N TRP A 52 5.76 4.74 -1.88
CA TRP A 52 5.82 6.18 -2.11
C TRP A 52 5.15 6.95 -0.97
N ALA A 53 5.56 8.20 -0.79
CA ALA A 53 5.05 9.11 0.22
C ALA A 53 5.14 10.58 -0.23
N GLY A 54 4.12 11.38 0.10
CA GLY A 54 4.04 12.82 -0.11
C GLY A 54 3.48 13.52 1.12
N ASP A 55 4.23 14.49 1.65
CA ASP A 55 3.88 15.16 2.91
C ASP A 55 2.78 16.21 2.77
N GLU A 56 2.62 16.84 1.59
CA GLU A 56 1.66 17.95 1.40
C GLU A 56 0.22 17.56 1.76
N ASP A 57 -0.20 16.36 1.36
CA ASP A 57 -1.56 15.87 1.57
C ASP A 57 -1.64 14.65 2.49
N ASP A 58 -0.54 14.35 3.21
CA ASP A 58 -0.46 13.21 4.12
C ASP A 58 -0.76 11.88 3.39
N ALA A 59 -0.06 11.65 2.28
CA ALA A 59 -0.30 10.54 1.37
C ALA A 59 0.89 9.56 1.35
N ALA A 60 0.62 8.26 1.37
CA ALA A 60 1.61 7.22 1.18
C ALA A 60 0.92 5.90 0.84
N ALA A 61 1.51 5.14 -0.09
CA ALA A 61 1.00 3.82 -0.45
C ALA A 61 2.10 2.87 -0.93
N TRP A 62 1.68 1.61 -1.08
CA TRP A 62 2.40 0.57 -1.79
C TRP A 62 1.81 0.44 -3.19
N GLU A 63 2.68 0.36 -4.18
CA GLU A 63 2.33 0.17 -5.58
C GLU A 63 3.02 -1.10 -6.13
N PRO A 64 2.29 -2.22 -6.30
CA PRO A 64 2.86 -3.47 -6.80
C PRO A 64 3.24 -3.36 -8.28
N ARG A 65 4.45 -3.80 -8.63
CA ARG A 65 4.87 -3.86 -10.03
C ARG A 65 4.15 -5.01 -10.74
N GLN A 66 3.54 -4.73 -11.89
CA GLN A 66 2.81 -5.73 -12.68
C GLN A 66 3.69 -6.93 -13.07
N ALA A 67 4.94 -6.66 -13.48
CA ALA A 67 5.92 -7.70 -13.80
C ALA A 67 6.26 -8.63 -12.61
N GLY A 68 6.03 -8.19 -11.36
CA GLY A 68 6.22 -9.00 -10.16
C GLY A 68 5.03 -9.94 -9.85
N GLY A 69 3.92 -9.82 -10.58
CA GLY A 69 2.79 -10.73 -10.53
C GLY A 69 2.23 -10.98 -9.13
N PRO A 70 1.80 -12.22 -8.81
CA PRO A 70 1.25 -12.55 -7.49
C PRO A 70 2.22 -12.32 -6.32
N ARG A 71 3.54 -12.35 -6.56
CA ARG A 71 4.54 -12.07 -5.52
C ARG A 71 4.46 -10.62 -5.07
N ALA A 72 4.43 -9.68 -6.02
CA ALA A 72 4.29 -8.25 -5.78
C ALA A 72 2.99 -7.91 -5.02
N VAL A 73 1.87 -8.51 -5.46
CA VAL A 73 0.56 -8.27 -4.83
C VAL A 73 0.53 -8.77 -3.38
N ASN A 74 1.03 -9.98 -3.13
CA ASN A 74 1.06 -10.56 -1.79
C ASN A 74 1.96 -9.78 -0.82
N GLU A 75 3.02 -9.17 -1.33
CA GLU A 75 3.91 -8.33 -0.53
C GLU A 75 3.25 -7.02 -0.09
N GLY A 76 2.21 -6.55 -0.80
CA GLY A 76 1.51 -5.32 -0.47
C GLY A 76 0.91 -5.30 0.93
N GLY A 77 0.40 -6.44 1.41
CA GLY A 77 -0.14 -6.56 2.76
C GLY A 77 0.90 -6.24 3.85
N PHE A 78 2.18 -6.53 3.61
CA PHE A 78 3.27 -6.23 4.52
C PHE A 78 3.59 -4.74 4.57
N TRP A 79 3.81 -4.12 3.41
CA TRP A 79 4.14 -2.69 3.31
C TRP A 79 3.00 -1.79 3.78
N ILE A 80 1.75 -2.12 3.43
CA ILE A 80 0.56 -1.39 3.87
C ILE A 80 0.43 -1.41 5.40
N ARG A 81 0.69 -2.57 6.05
CA ARG A 81 0.65 -2.66 7.52
C ARG A 81 1.71 -1.77 8.18
N ARG A 82 2.90 -1.67 7.58
CA ARG A 82 3.96 -0.82 8.12
C ARG A 82 3.67 0.66 7.94
N LEU A 83 3.14 1.07 6.78
CA LEU A 83 2.65 2.43 6.59
C LEU A 83 1.55 2.76 7.61
N ARG A 84 0.63 1.84 7.88
CA ARG A 84 -0.38 2.01 8.92
C ARG A 84 0.23 2.17 10.31
N SER A 85 1.19 1.31 10.69
CA SER A 85 1.87 1.42 11.98
C SER A 85 2.62 2.75 12.14
N ALA A 86 3.27 3.24 11.06
CA ALA A 86 3.88 4.55 11.05
C ALA A 86 2.85 5.68 11.24
N LYS A 87 1.67 5.56 10.60
CA LYS A 87 0.58 6.53 10.74
C LYS A 87 0.01 6.53 12.16
N GLU A 88 -0.17 5.35 12.76
CA GLU A 88 -0.64 5.19 14.14
C GLU A 88 0.34 5.83 15.14
N ARG A 89 1.65 5.79 14.84
CA ARG A 89 2.70 6.50 15.59
C ARG A 89 2.74 8.01 15.33
N GLY A 90 1.89 8.55 14.45
CA GLY A 90 1.86 9.96 14.11
C GLY A 90 3.03 10.43 13.25
N LEU A 91 3.72 9.52 12.55
CA LEU A 91 4.79 9.92 11.64
C LEU A 91 4.24 10.65 10.42
N ARG A 92 5.04 11.58 9.89
CA ARG A 92 4.80 12.14 8.55
C ARG A 92 5.13 11.09 7.49
N PRO A 93 4.46 11.13 6.31
CA PRO A 93 4.73 10.20 5.21
C PRO A 93 6.22 10.07 4.86
N SER A 94 6.96 11.16 4.76
CA SER A 94 8.40 11.13 4.46
C SER A 94 9.25 10.50 5.55
N GLN A 95 8.87 10.67 6.81
CA GLN A 95 9.55 10.04 7.95
C GLN A 95 9.29 8.53 7.93
N ALA A 96 8.05 8.12 7.66
CA ALA A 96 7.69 6.72 7.47
C ALA A 96 8.47 6.10 6.30
N LEU A 97 8.58 6.81 5.17
CA LEU A 97 9.33 6.36 4.00
C LEU A 97 10.81 6.15 4.31
N ALA A 98 11.44 7.10 5.00
CA ALA A 98 12.84 7.00 5.40
C ALA A 98 13.08 5.84 6.39
N GLU A 99 12.20 5.66 7.38
CA GLU A 99 12.28 4.55 8.34
C GLU A 99 12.14 3.19 7.64
N LEU A 100 11.21 3.08 6.69
CA LEU A 100 10.98 1.85 5.93
C LEU A 100 12.15 1.50 5.00
N LEU A 101 12.78 2.50 4.39
CA LEU A 101 13.97 2.30 3.55
C LEU A 101 15.21 1.96 4.38
N ALA A 102 15.30 2.47 5.61
CA ALA A 102 16.44 2.23 6.51
C ALA A 102 16.41 0.85 7.18
N ASP A 103 15.28 0.13 7.17
CA ASP A 103 15.19 -1.25 7.66
C ASP A 103 15.89 -2.21 6.68
N PRO A 104 17.10 -2.72 7.01
CA PRO A 104 17.90 -3.48 6.05
C PRO A 104 17.33 -4.89 5.81
N GLU A 105 16.63 -5.46 6.79
CA GLU A 105 16.11 -6.82 6.76
C GLU A 105 14.67 -6.89 7.29
N PRO A 106 13.71 -6.31 6.54
CA PRO A 106 12.31 -6.33 6.92
C PRO A 106 11.78 -7.77 6.94
N ALA A 107 10.85 -8.12 7.83
CA ALA A 107 10.33 -9.49 7.92
C ALA A 107 9.58 -10.00 6.65
N GLY A 108 9.27 -9.12 5.70
CA GLY A 108 8.65 -9.45 4.41
C GLY A 108 9.61 -10.13 3.42
N LYS A 109 9.09 -10.49 2.24
CA LYS A 109 9.89 -11.09 1.17
C LYS A 109 10.67 -10.04 0.37
N GLY A 110 10.17 -8.81 0.37
CA GLY A 110 10.82 -7.67 -0.24
C GLY A 110 11.69 -6.89 0.75
N ARG A 111 12.68 -6.16 0.24
CA ARG A 111 13.41 -5.12 0.98
C ARG A 111 13.47 -3.85 0.15
N GLY A 112 13.58 -2.70 0.81
CA GLY A 112 13.90 -1.45 0.12
C GLY A 112 15.28 -1.56 -0.53
N LEU A 113 15.40 -1.16 -1.79
CA LEU A 113 16.66 -1.10 -2.51
C LEU A 113 17.43 0.14 -2.05
N PRO A 114 18.59 0.02 -1.38
CA PRO A 114 19.36 1.18 -0.94
C PRO A 114 19.73 2.08 -2.10
N GLY A 115 19.62 3.40 -1.92
CA GLY A 115 19.92 4.39 -2.96
C GLY A 115 18.86 4.54 -4.06
N SER A 116 17.72 3.82 -3.98
CA SER A 116 16.63 3.95 -4.95
C SER A 116 15.64 5.09 -4.67
N LEU A 117 15.85 5.86 -3.60
CA LEU A 117 14.96 6.95 -3.22
C LEU A 117 14.98 8.04 -4.30
N THR A 118 13.84 8.29 -4.92
CA THR A 118 13.69 9.17 -6.09
C THR A 118 12.42 10.00 -5.97
N ASP A 119 12.43 11.22 -6.53
CA ASP A 119 11.25 12.08 -6.64
C ASP A 119 10.39 11.71 -7.85
N ALA A 120 9.07 11.82 -7.70
CA ALA A 120 8.08 11.67 -8.76
C ALA A 120 7.08 12.84 -8.71
N PRO A 121 6.52 13.27 -9.86
CA PRO A 121 5.61 14.40 -9.89
C PRO A 121 4.30 14.17 -9.12
N ASN A 122 3.84 12.92 -9.00
CA ASN A 122 2.66 12.51 -8.24
C ASN A 122 2.57 10.98 -8.08
N ALA A 123 1.52 10.50 -7.41
CA ALA A 123 1.29 9.06 -7.23
C ALA A 123 1.04 8.32 -8.55
N ALA A 124 0.35 8.95 -9.53
CA ALA A 124 0.07 8.36 -10.83
C ALA A 124 1.33 8.05 -11.64
N ALA A 125 2.38 8.86 -11.51
CA ALA A 125 3.67 8.56 -12.13
C ALA A 125 4.33 7.30 -11.51
N VAL A 126 4.16 7.05 -10.22
CA VAL A 126 4.65 5.82 -9.57
C VAL A 126 3.83 4.60 -10.02
N GLU A 127 2.52 4.77 -10.19
CA GLU A 127 1.65 3.74 -10.76
C GLU A 127 2.06 3.38 -12.20
N ALA A 128 2.33 4.37 -13.05
CA ALA A 128 2.81 4.14 -14.42
C ALA A 128 4.14 3.35 -14.45
N LEU A 129 5.10 3.71 -13.59
CA LEU A 129 6.35 2.95 -13.42
C LEU A 129 6.11 1.50 -12.98
N ALA A 130 5.09 1.26 -12.15
CA ALA A 130 4.70 -0.07 -11.73
C ALA A 130 4.01 -0.89 -12.83
N GLN A 131 3.33 -0.22 -13.77
CA GLN A 131 2.77 -0.82 -14.97
C GLN A 131 3.84 -1.14 -16.03
N GLY A 132 4.99 -0.47 -15.99
CA GLY A 132 6.17 -0.79 -16.80
C GLY A 132 6.51 0.23 -17.88
N GLU A 133 6.11 1.50 -17.71
CA GLU A 133 6.65 2.62 -18.49
C GLU A 133 8.12 2.93 -18.18
#